data_AF-A0A258JLS7-F1
#
_entry.id   AF-A0A258JLS7-F1
#
_cell.length_a   1.000
_cell.length_b   1.000
_cell.length_c   1.000
_cell.angle_alpha   90.00
_cell.angle_beta   90.00
_cell.angle_gamma   90.00
#
_symmetry.space_group_name_H-M   'P 1'
#
loop_
_entity.id
_entity.type
_entity.pdbx_description
1 polymer ?
#
loop_
_entity_poly.entity_id
_entity_poly.type
_entity_poly.pdbx_seq_one_letter_code
_entity_poly.pdbx_strand_id
1 'polypeptide(L)'
;MASNNNKHRVDRGEQYPLIGNFIHYHIMQQPQTKTEIAKALNILPKGLGAYFKRDTLQFAVLWKLSLVLKHNFLAQLGEYLPYRFETKGEKALKEELAEKNAHIQKLEIQLETLREMIRK
;
A
#
# COMPACT_ATOMS: atom_id res chain seq x y z
N MET A 1 6.08 2.57 40.85
CA MET A 1 6.26 1.40 39.97
C MET A 1 5.37 1.59 38.74
N ALA A 2 5.95 1.74 37.55
CA ALA A 2 5.15 1.90 36.34
C ALA A 2 4.46 0.57 36.00
N SER A 3 3.13 0.58 35.94
CA SER A 3 2.33 -0.59 35.58
C SER A 3 2.78 -1.16 34.23
N ASN A 4 3.06 -2.47 34.19
CA ASN A 4 3.56 -3.20 33.02
C ASN A 4 2.65 -3.03 31.77
N ASN A 5 1.38 -2.67 31.98
CA ASN A 5 0.40 -2.43 30.92
C ASN A 5 0.70 -1.20 30.04
N ASN A 6 1.58 -0.28 30.47
CA ASN A 6 1.89 0.93 29.72
C ASN A 6 3.23 0.86 28.97
N LYS A 7 4.01 -0.22 29.09
CA LYS A 7 5.35 -0.32 28.49
C LYS A 7 5.32 -0.22 26.95
N HIS A 8 4.25 -0.72 26.33
CA HIS A 8 4.02 -0.66 24.88
C HIS A 8 3.41 0.66 24.37
N ARG A 9 2.99 1.56 25.28
CA ARG A 9 2.32 2.83 24.91
C ARG A 9 3.29 4.01 24.78
N VAL A 10 4.58 3.80 25.05
CA VAL A 10 5.59 4.87 25.10
C VAL A 10 6.38 5.00 23.80
N ASP A 11 6.23 4.05 22.88
CA ASP A 11 6.89 4.12 21.57
C ASP A 11 6.07 5.01 20.63
N ARG A 12 6.49 6.27 20.51
CA ARG A 12 5.79 7.35 19.77
C ARG A 12 6.07 7.31 18.28
N GLY A 13 6.07 6.12 17.71
CA GLY A 13 6.30 5.91 16.28
C GLY A 13 7.76 5.96 15.86
N GLU A 14 8.69 5.69 16.78
CA GLU A 14 10.10 5.50 16.43
C GLU A 14 10.32 4.12 15.77
N GLN A 15 9.50 3.11 16.11
CA GLN A 15 9.61 1.75 15.58
C GLN A 15 8.52 1.36 14.56
N TYR A 16 7.36 2.03 14.55
CA TYR A 16 6.24 1.72 13.66
C TYR A 16 5.35 2.93 13.38
N PRO A 17 4.68 3.03 12.21
CA PRO A 17 3.77 4.13 11.93
C PRO A 17 2.55 4.11 12.88
N LEU A 18 2.10 5.29 13.31
CA LEU A 18 0.87 5.45 14.11
C LEU A 18 -0.36 5.19 13.23
N ILE A 19 -0.86 3.94 13.26
CA ILE A 19 -1.88 3.44 12.32
C ILE A 19 -3.19 4.25 12.41
N GLY A 20 -3.61 4.64 13.61
CA GLY A 20 -4.83 5.44 13.81
C GLY A 20 -4.79 6.78 13.09
N ASN A 21 -3.67 7.50 13.18
CA ASN A 21 -3.46 8.79 12.50
C ASN A 21 -3.40 8.60 10.98
N PHE A 22 -2.68 7.58 10.54
CA PHE A 22 -2.56 7.23 9.12
C PHE A 22 -3.93 6.96 8.47
N ILE A 23 -4.78 6.17 9.11
CA ILE A 23 -6.13 5.88 8.62
C ILE A 23 -7.01 7.13 8.68
N HIS A 24 -6.89 7.93 9.74
CA HIS A 24 -7.67 9.15 9.86
C HIS A 24 -7.36 10.11 8.71
N TYR A 25 -6.09 10.30 8.37
CA TYR A 25 -5.65 11.10 7.23
C TYR A 25 -6.32 10.64 5.94
N HIS A 26 -6.26 9.34 5.64
CA HIS A 26 -6.86 8.79 4.41
C HIS A 26 -8.37 8.93 4.37
N ILE A 27 -9.08 8.72 5.49
CA ILE A 27 -10.53 8.91 5.55
C ILE A 27 -10.92 10.38 5.34
N MET A 28 -10.08 11.34 5.74
CA MET A 28 -10.36 12.77 5.50
C MET A 28 -10.24 13.18 4.03
N GLN A 29 -9.53 12.40 3.21
CA GLN A 29 -9.42 12.64 1.77
C GLN A 29 -10.59 12.05 0.97
N GLN A 30 -11.48 11.31 1.61
CA GLN A 30 -12.57 10.63 0.94
C GLN A 30 -13.81 11.53 0.85
N PRO A 31 -14.56 11.47 -0.26
CA PRO A 31 -15.80 12.23 -0.41
C PRO A 31 -16.91 11.74 0.53
N GLN A 32 -16.85 10.48 0.97
CA GLN A 32 -17.84 9.90 1.88
C GLN A 32 -17.70 10.46 3.30
N THR A 33 -18.83 10.65 3.97
CA THR A 33 -18.82 11.12 5.36
C THR A 33 -18.33 10.02 6.31
N LYS A 34 -17.79 10.42 7.49
CA LYS A 34 -17.43 9.46 8.56
C LYS A 34 -18.59 8.52 8.92
N THR A 35 -19.83 9.01 8.85
CA THR A 35 -21.04 8.23 9.13
C THR A 35 -21.30 7.18 8.06
N GLU A 36 -21.14 7.53 6.77
CA GLU A 36 -21.28 6.58 5.66
C GLU A 36 -20.23 5.49 5.72
N ILE A 37 -18.98 5.85 6.03
CA ILE A 37 -17.89 4.89 6.18
C ILE A 37 -18.16 3.97 7.37
N ALA A 38 -18.63 4.50 8.50
CA ALA A 38 -19.00 3.68 9.66
C ALA A 38 -20.16 2.72 9.34
N LYS A 39 -21.18 3.18 8.59
CA LYS A 39 -22.28 2.34 8.10
C LYS A 39 -21.76 1.23 7.18
N ALA A 40 -20.88 1.54 6.24
CA ALA A 40 -20.28 0.56 5.33
C ALA A 40 -19.41 -0.49 6.06
N LEU A 41 -18.79 -0.10 7.19
CA LEU A 41 -18.05 -1.00 8.07
C LEU A 41 -18.96 -1.79 9.05
N ASN A 42 -20.26 -1.52 9.05
CA ASN A 42 -21.24 -2.05 10.00
C ASN A 42 -20.85 -1.78 11.47
N ILE A 43 -20.41 -0.56 11.76
CA ILE A 43 -20.06 -0.09 13.11
C ILE A 43 -20.71 1.25 13.42
N LEU A 44 -20.78 1.60 14.70
CA LEU A 44 -21.19 2.94 15.13
C LEU A 44 -20.12 3.97 14.76
N PRO A 45 -20.49 5.20 14.36
CA PRO A 45 -19.53 6.29 14.06
C PRO A 45 -18.57 6.57 15.22
N LYS A 46 -19.03 6.43 16.47
CA LYS A 46 -18.20 6.53 17.68
C LYS A 46 -17.09 5.47 17.70
N GLY A 47 -17.38 4.25 17.23
CA GLY A 47 -16.41 3.17 17.09
C GLY A 47 -15.34 3.49 16.04
N LEU A 48 -15.74 4.08 14.90
CA LEU A 48 -14.80 4.54 13.89
C LEU A 48 -13.86 5.63 14.44
N GLY A 49 -14.41 6.61 15.16
CA GLY A 49 -13.60 7.66 15.81
C GLY A 49 -12.63 7.13 16.87
N ALA A 50 -12.94 6.00 17.51
CA ALA A 50 -12.04 5.35 18.46
C ALA A 50 -10.82 4.72 17.76
N TYR A 51 -10.94 4.30 16.50
CA TYR A 51 -9.80 3.74 15.75
C TYR A 51 -8.71 4.78 15.48
N PHE A 52 -9.10 6.04 15.26
CA PHE A 52 -8.14 7.12 14.96
C PHE A 52 -7.21 7.44 16.13
N LYS A 53 -7.61 7.11 17.36
CA LYS A 53 -6.85 7.39 18.58
C LYS A 53 -5.95 6.22 19.01
N ARG A 54 -5.94 5.11 18.27
CA ARG A 54 -5.18 3.92 18.62
C ARG A 54 -3.89 3.86 17.81
N ASP A 55 -2.79 3.58 18.51
CA ASP A 55 -1.49 3.37 17.88
C ASP A 55 -1.47 2.04 17.12
N THR A 56 -2.16 1.04 17.65
CA THR A 56 -2.34 -0.28 17.05
C THR A 56 -3.75 -0.47 16.50
N LEU A 57 -3.88 -1.18 15.38
CA LEU A 57 -5.18 -1.58 14.86
C LEU A 57 -5.24 -3.09 14.62
N GLN A 58 -6.40 -3.67 14.86
CA GLN A 58 -6.67 -5.05 14.50
C GLN A 58 -6.64 -5.22 12.99
N PHE A 59 -5.93 -6.25 12.52
CA PHE A 59 -5.82 -6.59 11.10
C PHE A 59 -7.18 -6.65 10.39
N ALA A 60 -8.19 -7.27 11.01
CA ALA A 60 -9.53 -7.38 10.43
C ALA A 60 -10.19 -6.01 10.17
N VAL A 61 -9.95 -5.01 11.04
CA VAL A 61 -10.47 -3.65 10.85
C VAL A 61 -9.74 -2.97 9.70
N LEU A 62 -8.42 -3.07 9.66
CA LEU A 62 -7.60 -2.53 8.57
C LEU A 62 -7.98 -3.13 7.22
N TRP A 63 -8.23 -4.43 7.17
CA TRP A 63 -8.69 -5.13 5.97
C TRP A 63 -10.05 -4.62 5.49
N LYS A 64 -11.04 -4.53 6.41
CA LYS A 64 -12.37 -4.01 6.09
C LYS A 64 -12.32 -2.56 5.58
N LEU A 65 -11.50 -1.73 6.21
CA LEU A 65 -11.26 -0.36 5.76
C LEU A 65 -10.68 -0.32 4.34
N SER A 66 -9.74 -1.23 4.04
CA SER A 66 -9.16 -1.33 2.70
C SER A 66 -10.21 -1.61 1.63
N LEU A 67 -11.17 -2.48 1.93
CA LEU A 67 -12.28 -2.80 1.04
C LEU A 67 -13.26 -1.64 0.88
N VAL A 68 -13.68 -1.03 1.99
CA VAL A 68 -14.67 0.07 1.98
C VAL A 68 -14.13 1.31 1.26
N LEU A 69 -12.86 1.64 1.51
CA LEU A 69 -12.22 2.84 0.95
C LEU A 69 -11.53 2.58 -0.39
N LYS A 70 -11.58 1.33 -0.88
CA LYS A 70 -10.90 0.89 -2.12
C LYS A 70 -9.41 1.27 -2.14
N HIS A 71 -8.76 1.17 -0.98
CA HIS A 71 -7.37 1.58 -0.79
C HIS A 71 -6.59 0.49 -0.08
N ASN A 72 -5.44 0.08 -0.60
CA ASN A 72 -4.66 -1.01 -0.02
C ASN A 72 -3.76 -0.49 1.12
N PHE A 73 -4.34 -0.35 2.31
CA PHE A 73 -3.61 0.12 3.49
C PHE A 73 -2.45 -0.81 3.88
N LEU A 74 -2.56 -2.12 3.60
CA LEU A 74 -1.49 -3.06 3.93
C LEU A 74 -0.26 -2.86 3.06
N ALA A 75 -0.46 -2.70 1.75
CA ALA A 75 0.65 -2.43 0.83
C ALA A 75 1.32 -1.11 1.18
N GLN A 76 0.55 -0.04 1.40
CA GLN A 76 1.12 1.26 1.76
C GLN A 76 1.83 1.24 3.11
N LEU A 77 1.31 0.53 4.11
CA LEU A 77 2.04 0.34 5.37
C LEU A 77 3.33 -0.47 5.16
N GLY A 78 3.29 -1.44 4.25
CA GLY A 78 4.46 -2.20 3.83
C GLY A 78 5.54 -1.36 3.17
N GLU A 79 5.20 -0.25 2.51
CA GLU A 79 6.19 0.68 1.92
C GLU A 79 7.07 1.37 2.98
N TYR A 80 6.58 1.52 4.21
CA TYR A 80 7.37 2.07 5.32
C TYR A 80 8.36 1.06 5.90
N LEU A 81 8.25 -0.22 5.55
CA LEU A 81 9.22 -1.22 5.99
C LEU A 81 10.51 -1.08 5.18
N PRO A 82 11.68 -1.17 5.81
CA PRO A 82 12.96 -1.11 5.10
C PRO A 82 13.21 -2.37 4.22
N TYR A 83 12.34 -3.37 4.30
CA TYR A 83 12.45 -4.62 3.58
C TYR A 83 11.51 -4.63 2.39
N ARG A 84 12.08 -4.68 1.19
CA ARG A 84 11.30 -4.74 -0.04
C ARG A 84 10.63 -6.11 -0.17
N PHE A 85 9.32 -6.09 -0.42
CA PHE A 85 8.56 -7.26 -0.82
C PHE A 85 8.13 -7.11 -2.28
N GLU A 86 8.51 -8.07 -3.12
CA GLU A 86 8.05 -8.11 -4.50
C GLU A 86 6.81 -8.99 -4.62
N THR A 87 5.74 -8.43 -5.18
CA THR A 87 4.51 -9.18 -5.41
C THR A 87 4.69 -10.17 -6.57
N LYS A 88 3.86 -11.22 -6.62
CA LYS A 88 3.84 -12.15 -7.77
C LYS A 88 3.57 -11.42 -9.09
N GLY A 89 2.71 -10.42 -9.07
CA GLY A 89 2.42 -9.57 -10.23
C GLY A 89 3.61 -8.72 -10.65
N GLU A 90 4.33 -8.11 -9.70
CA GLU A 90 5.56 -7.36 -10.00
C GLU A 90 6.63 -8.24 -10.66
N LYS A 91 6.79 -9.48 -10.17
CA LYS A 91 7.73 -10.44 -10.78
C LYS A 91 7.34 -10.79 -12.20
N ALA A 92 6.08 -11.16 -12.42
CA ALA A 92 5.57 -11.46 -13.76
C ALA A 92 5.72 -10.27 -14.72
N LEU A 93 5.46 -9.05 -14.24
CA LEU A 93 5.66 -7.83 -15.03
C LEU A 93 7.13 -7.60 -15.37
N LYS A 94 8.06 -7.83 -14.44
CA LYS A 94 9.51 -7.71 -14.71
C LYS A 94 9.97 -8.73 -15.75
N GLU A 95 9.47 -9.96 -15.67
CA GLU A 95 9.76 -11.01 -16.65
C GLU A 95 9.23 -10.63 -18.04
N GLU A 96 7.97 -10.20 -18.12
CA GLU A 96 7.38 -9.73 -19.39
C GLU A 96 8.15 -8.53 -19.97
N LEU A 97 8.55 -7.58 -19.12
CA LEU A 97 9.30 -6.39 -19.54
C LEU A 97 10.70 -6.79 -20.06
N ALA A 98 11.36 -7.75 -19.41
CA ALA A 98 12.63 -8.30 -19.89
C ALA A 98 12.49 -9.01 -21.25
N GLU A 99 11.43 -9.81 -21.43
CA GLU A 99 11.15 -10.49 -22.69
C GLU A 99 10.87 -9.49 -23.83
N LYS A 100 10.02 -8.49 -23.58
CA LYS A 100 9.71 -7.45 -24.57
C LYS A 100 10.95 -6.63 -24.93
N ASN A 101 11.79 -6.27 -23.96
CA ASN A 101 13.02 -5.53 -24.23
C ASN A 101 14.00 -6.34 -25.08
N ALA A 102 14.14 -7.65 -24.82
CA ALA A 102 14.97 -8.52 -25.65
C ALA A 102 14.43 -8.62 -27.09
N HIS A 103 13.09 -8.66 -27.25
CA HIS A 103 12.47 -8.64 -28.56
C HIS A 103 12.70 -7.33 -29.31
N ILE A 104 12.55 -6.18 -28.64
CA ILE A 104 12.81 -4.85 -29.21
C ILE A 104 14.26 -4.75 -29.68
N GLN A 105 15.23 -5.14 -28.84
CA GLN A 105 16.65 -5.14 -29.23
C GLN A 105 16.91 -5.99 -30.49
N LYS A 106 16.28 -7.16 -30.58
CA LYS A 106 16.39 -8.01 -31.78
C LYS A 106 15.84 -7.31 -33.03
N LEU A 107 14.69 -6.66 -32.92
CA LEU A 107 14.08 -5.93 -34.03
C LEU A 107 14.92 -4.71 -34.45
N GLU A 108 15.49 -3.98 -33.49
CA GLU A 108 16.38 -2.85 -33.76
C GLU A 108 17.63 -3.29 -34.53
N ILE A 109 18.25 -4.41 -34.14
CA ILE A 109 19.38 -5.00 -34.88
C ILE A 109 18.96 -5.39 -36.30
N GLN A 110 17.80 -6.03 -36.46
CA GLN A 110 17.29 -6.40 -37.79
C GLN A 110 17.06 -5.17 -38.67
N LEU A 111 16.44 -4.11 -38.14
CA LEU A 111 16.22 -2.88 -38.88
C LEU A 111 17.54 -2.21 -39.28
N GLU A 112 18.52 -2.18 -38.39
CA GLU A 112 19.83 -1.59 -38.67
C GLU A 112 20.56 -2.35 -39.78
N THR A 113 20.58 -3.69 -39.70
CA THR A 113 21.18 -4.52 -40.76
C THR A 113 20.50 -4.32 -42.11
N LEU A 114 19.16 -4.22 -42.16
CA LEU A 114 18.42 -3.96 -43.40
C LEU A 114 18.72 -2.56 -43.96
N ARG A 115 18.83 -1.54 -43.10
CA ARG A 115 19.21 -0.18 -43.51
C ARG A 115 20.59 -0.16 -44.14
N GLU A 116 21.56 -0.84 -43.52
CA GLU A 116 22.92 -0.95 -44.06
C GLU A 116 22.98 -1.71 -45.39
N MET A 117 22.11 -2.72 -45.58
CA MET A 117 22.01 -3.42 -46.88
C MET A 117 21.45 -2.54 -47.99
N ILE A 118 20.47 -1.67 -47.70
CA ILE A 118 19.87 -0.75 -48.69
C ILE A 118 20.81 0.42 -49.03
N ARG A 119 21.73 0.76 -48.13
CA ARG A 119 22.68 1.86 -48.32
C ARG A 119 23.88 1.51 -49.21
N LYS A 120 24.11 0.22 -49.44
CA LYS A 120 25.10 -0.32 -50.39
C LYS A 120 24.50 -0.48 -51.77
#